data_AF-A0A9W6YM88-F1
#
_entry.id   AF-A0A9W6YM88-F1
#
_cell.length_a   1.000
_cell.length_b   1.000
_cell.length_c   1.000
_cell.angle_alpha   90.00
_cell.angle_beta   90.00
_cell.angle_gamma   90.00
#
_symmetry.space_group_name_H-M   'P 1'
#
loop_
_entity.id
_entity.type
_entity.pdbx_description
1 polymer ?
#
loop_
_entity_poly.entity_id
_entity_poly.type
_entity_poly.pdbx_seq_one_letter_code
_entity_poly.pdbx_strand_id
1 'polypeptide(L)'
;MTIGESPSEVLENSNSQPVNLTKIEVIGGEPFTDNFFNKLLSPLLSTSDLTISQLINRTNSTLSNLDHSDVFDDVEVTVGQDSQSKQVRTVLDAKALNLYTRFQLTPKRLNNFSIGSTTKEYGNFLHLDYSNLNTFGNSEFFRLYAVLNPITDHQKRLMGLDFRAPCADPTLKLTANVLASRSSITKFQSKEQDEIHGKFGVQKEHVFAKCGSKSTLTAAISLTNRSTLQVADSAHDEIKTYSGNHFKEALHLDWNLTNLQYLPSSKRAFPLNGFNINVKNEYSGLTNSNPKTNDNYYKFEGAASIAKSFLNNNFTITSTLKAGQLLNLSNKSNTIHFQDKFYLPLSGFHTLGLNSNLCNVGGLSYLSYDEVCIPVSSS
;
A
#
# COMPACT_ATOMS: atom_id res chain seq x y z
N MET A 1 9.41 41.67 -14.78
CA MET A 1 8.83 40.61 -13.93
C MET A 1 8.64 39.42 -14.85
N THR A 2 9.45 38.39 -14.68
CA THR A 2 9.77 37.36 -15.68
C THR A 2 8.57 36.51 -16.03
N ILE A 3 8.13 36.61 -17.29
CA ILE A 3 7.17 35.73 -17.94
C ILE A 3 7.95 34.47 -18.32
N GLY A 4 7.71 33.37 -17.61
CA GLY A 4 8.13 32.05 -18.07
C GLY A 4 7.11 31.60 -19.11
N GLU A 5 7.55 31.48 -20.36
CA GLU A 5 6.71 30.99 -21.46
C GLU A 5 6.29 29.53 -21.17
N SER A 6 5.04 29.21 -21.48
CA SER A 6 4.57 27.82 -21.37
C SER A 6 5.28 26.96 -22.43
N PRO A 7 5.45 25.64 -22.22
CA PRO A 7 6.07 24.75 -23.22
C PRO A 7 5.50 24.92 -24.63
N SER A 8 4.22 25.28 -24.72
CA SER A 8 3.41 25.54 -25.92
C SER A 8 3.87 26.74 -26.77
N GLU A 9 4.45 27.77 -26.18
CA GLU A 9 4.80 29.02 -26.90
C GLU A 9 6.15 28.92 -27.63
N VAL A 10 7.10 28.17 -27.06
CA VAL A 10 8.37 27.83 -27.73
C VAL A 10 8.14 26.81 -28.88
N LEU A 11 7.04 26.06 -28.80
CA LEU A 11 6.65 24.95 -29.67
C LEU A 11 6.20 25.37 -31.08
N GLU A 12 5.57 26.54 -31.25
CA GLU A 12 5.02 26.93 -32.56
C GLU A 12 6.09 27.35 -33.59
N ASN A 13 7.29 27.73 -33.14
CA ASN A 13 8.33 28.30 -34.01
C ASN A 13 9.48 27.34 -34.41
N SER A 14 9.57 26.12 -33.85
CA SER A 14 10.84 25.35 -33.85
C SER A 14 10.74 23.85 -34.15
N ASN A 15 9.65 23.36 -34.74
CA ASN A 15 9.32 21.92 -34.86
C ASN A 15 10.38 20.99 -35.52
N SER A 16 11.41 21.51 -36.19
CA SER A 16 12.45 20.72 -36.87
C SER A 16 13.89 21.00 -36.42
N GLN A 17 14.10 21.82 -35.38
CA GLN A 17 15.46 22.11 -34.90
C GLN A 17 15.94 21.07 -33.88
N PRO A 18 17.21 20.63 -33.95
CA PRO A 18 17.79 19.79 -32.91
C PRO A 18 17.86 20.56 -31.60
N VAL A 19 17.57 19.86 -30.50
CA VAL A 19 17.58 20.40 -29.14
C VAL A 19 18.71 19.77 -28.38
N ASN A 20 19.45 20.60 -27.65
CA ASN A 20 20.49 20.17 -26.73
C ASN A 20 20.07 20.53 -25.31
N LEU A 21 19.86 19.53 -24.45
CA LEU A 21 19.52 19.74 -23.05
C LEU A 21 20.81 19.99 -22.25
N THR A 22 21.06 21.23 -21.87
CA THR A 22 22.32 21.66 -21.23
C THR A 22 22.32 21.44 -19.72
N LYS A 23 21.16 21.59 -19.08
CA LYS A 23 21.04 21.53 -17.61
C LYS A 23 19.68 21.02 -17.18
N ILE A 24 19.67 20.25 -16.09
CA ILE A 24 18.46 19.89 -15.35
C ILE A 24 18.61 20.45 -13.94
N GLU A 25 17.64 21.24 -13.49
CA GLU A 25 17.57 21.79 -12.14
C GLU A 25 16.42 21.15 -11.39
N VAL A 26 16.66 20.77 -10.13
CA VAL A 26 15.64 20.24 -9.23
C VAL A 26 15.60 21.12 -7.98
N ILE A 27 14.43 21.67 -7.66
CA ILE A 27 14.19 22.55 -6.50
C ILE A 27 13.16 21.86 -5.60
N GLY A 28 13.36 21.87 -4.28
CA GLY A 28 12.46 21.20 -3.33
C GLY A 28 12.75 19.70 -3.13
N GLY A 29 13.88 19.24 -3.67
CA GLY A 29 14.36 17.86 -3.60
C GLY A 29 15.42 17.60 -2.51
N GLU A 30 15.72 18.59 -1.66
CA GLU A 30 16.84 18.58 -0.71
C GLU A 30 16.83 17.37 0.27
N PRO A 31 15.68 16.82 0.70
CA PRO A 31 15.65 15.63 1.57
C PRO A 31 16.04 14.31 0.88
N PHE A 32 16.18 14.29 -0.45
CA PHE A 32 16.42 13.07 -1.23
C PHE A 32 17.87 13.01 -1.74
N THR A 33 18.37 11.80 -2.01
CA THR A 33 19.73 11.64 -2.52
C THR A 33 19.83 11.91 -4.02
N ASP A 34 21.04 12.20 -4.50
CA ASP A 34 21.32 12.28 -5.93
C ASP A 34 21.00 10.97 -6.66
N ASN A 35 21.19 9.82 -6.00
CA ASN A 35 20.88 8.51 -6.57
C ASN A 35 19.38 8.34 -6.85
N PHE A 36 18.53 8.89 -5.98
CA PHE A 36 17.09 8.92 -6.18
C PHE A 36 16.73 9.70 -7.46
N PHE A 37 17.26 10.92 -7.61
CA PHE A 37 17.00 11.72 -8.81
C PHE A 37 17.63 11.15 -10.07
N ASN A 38 18.84 10.59 -10.00
CA ASN A 38 19.49 9.95 -11.15
C ASN A 38 18.64 8.80 -11.72
N LYS A 39 17.93 8.05 -10.86
CA LYS A 39 16.99 7.00 -11.29
C LYS A 39 15.76 7.60 -11.98
N LEU A 40 15.09 8.56 -11.33
CA LEU A 40 13.82 9.12 -11.84
C LEU A 40 13.99 9.99 -13.09
N LEU A 41 15.10 10.74 -13.15
CA LEU A 41 15.47 11.63 -14.26
C LEU A 41 16.25 10.89 -15.38
N SER A 42 16.51 9.59 -15.25
CA SER A 42 17.26 8.81 -16.25
C SER A 42 16.77 8.94 -17.70
N PRO A 43 15.45 9.12 -18.01
CA PRO A 43 15.02 9.38 -19.38
C PRO A 43 15.61 10.67 -19.98
N LEU A 44 15.83 11.70 -19.15
CA LEU A 44 16.41 12.98 -19.57
C LEU A 44 17.94 12.99 -19.53
N LEU A 45 18.55 12.20 -18.64
CA LEU A 45 20.01 12.15 -18.49
C LEU A 45 20.73 11.29 -19.56
N SER A 46 20.01 10.43 -20.28
CA SER A 46 20.61 9.37 -21.11
C SER A 46 21.14 9.81 -22.48
N THR A 47 20.76 10.97 -23.02
CA THR A 47 21.28 11.47 -24.32
C THR A 47 21.19 13.00 -24.43
N SER A 48 22.23 13.64 -24.98
CA SER A 48 22.30 15.10 -25.21
C SER A 48 21.51 15.57 -26.44
N ASP A 49 21.44 14.75 -27.49
CA ASP A 49 20.84 15.13 -28.77
C ASP A 49 19.38 14.65 -28.82
N LEU A 50 18.44 15.60 -28.74
CA LEU A 50 17.01 15.32 -28.72
C LEU A 50 16.28 16.12 -29.78
N THR A 51 15.19 15.58 -30.31
CA THR A 51 14.16 16.41 -30.95
C THR A 51 13.23 16.98 -29.87
N ILE A 52 12.49 18.06 -30.19
CA ILE A 52 11.48 18.62 -29.28
C ILE A 52 10.47 17.54 -28.84
N SER A 53 10.01 16.71 -29.78
CA SER A 53 9.09 15.61 -29.47
C SER A 53 9.69 14.59 -28.50
N GLN A 54 10.97 14.23 -28.68
CA GLN A 54 11.66 13.32 -27.76
C GLN A 54 11.86 13.95 -26.38
N LEU A 55 12.18 15.25 -26.31
CA LEU A 55 12.29 15.98 -25.05
C LEU A 55 10.95 15.96 -24.30
N ILE A 56 9.84 16.30 -24.96
CA ILE A 56 8.50 16.27 -24.36
C ILE A 56 8.16 14.86 -23.85
N ASN A 57 8.38 13.83 -24.67
CA ASN A 57 8.09 12.45 -24.26
C ASN A 57 8.92 12.01 -23.05
N ARG A 58 10.20 12.40 -23.00
CA ARG A 58 11.08 12.07 -21.87
C ARG A 58 10.73 12.86 -20.62
N THR A 59 10.40 14.15 -20.75
CA THR A 59 9.91 14.99 -19.65
C THR A 59 8.63 14.41 -19.07
N ASN A 60 7.67 14.01 -19.91
CA ASN A 60 6.44 13.35 -19.47
C ASN A 60 6.72 12.01 -18.76
N SER A 61 7.69 11.24 -19.25
CA SER A 61 8.12 9.99 -18.60
C SER A 61 8.73 10.25 -17.22
N THR A 62 9.54 11.30 -17.10
CA THR A 62 10.14 11.73 -15.82
C THR A 62 9.08 12.27 -14.85
N LEU A 63 8.12 13.06 -15.33
CA LEU A 63 6.97 13.50 -14.56
C LEU A 63 6.18 12.31 -14.00
N SER A 64 5.93 11.31 -14.85
CA SER A 64 5.27 10.07 -14.42
C SER A 64 6.10 9.30 -13.38
N ASN A 65 7.42 9.23 -13.53
CA ASN A 65 8.29 8.60 -12.53
C ASN A 65 8.26 9.34 -11.18
N LEU A 66 8.26 10.67 -11.20
CA LEU A 66 8.15 11.50 -10.00
C LEU A 66 6.77 11.34 -9.33
N ASP A 67 5.68 11.31 -10.10
CA ASP A 67 4.33 11.05 -9.58
C ASP A 67 4.23 9.65 -8.94
N HIS A 68 4.74 8.61 -9.63
CA HIS A 68 4.74 7.24 -9.13
C HIS A 68 5.61 7.01 -7.88
N SER A 69 6.53 7.92 -7.58
CA SER A 69 7.30 7.86 -6.33
C SER A 69 6.42 8.09 -5.09
N ASP A 70 5.27 8.75 -5.24
CA ASP A 70 4.29 9.06 -4.18
C ASP A 70 4.85 9.87 -2.99
N VAL A 71 6.00 10.54 -3.15
CA VAL A 71 6.63 11.38 -2.10
C VAL A 71 6.51 12.88 -2.34
N PHE A 72 5.88 13.30 -3.44
CA PHE A 72 5.60 14.69 -3.78
C PHE A 72 4.09 14.92 -3.84
N ASP A 73 3.64 16.09 -3.37
CA ASP A 73 2.26 16.56 -3.52
C ASP A 73 2.02 17.23 -4.86
N ASP A 74 3.03 17.95 -5.35
CA ASP A 74 3.00 18.65 -6.62
C ASP A 74 4.36 18.60 -7.32
N VAL A 75 4.33 18.55 -8.64
CA VAL A 75 5.49 18.46 -9.52
C VAL A 75 5.26 19.38 -10.71
N GLU A 76 5.90 20.53 -10.70
CA GLU A 76 5.86 21.50 -11.80
C GLU A 76 7.12 21.40 -12.65
N VAL A 77 6.96 21.48 -13.98
CA VAL A 77 8.08 21.46 -14.93
C VAL A 77 8.04 22.67 -15.83
N THR A 78 9.17 23.36 -15.89
CA THR A 78 9.40 24.46 -16.82
C THR A 78 10.58 24.12 -17.71
N VAL A 79 10.45 24.42 -19.01
CA VAL A 79 11.52 24.28 -20.00
C VAL A 79 11.83 25.68 -20.51
N GLY A 80 13.09 26.10 -20.38
CA GLY A 80 13.52 27.42 -20.79
C GLY A 80 14.73 27.36 -21.72
N GLN A 81 14.98 28.44 -22.45
CA GLN A 81 16.17 28.58 -23.28
C GLN A 81 17.39 28.93 -22.43
N ASP A 82 18.50 28.21 -22.63
CA ASP A 82 19.76 28.49 -21.95
C ASP A 82 20.61 29.46 -22.79
N SER A 83 20.39 30.75 -22.57
CA SER A 83 21.12 31.84 -23.24
C SER A 83 22.60 31.93 -22.85
N GLN A 84 23.06 31.22 -21.82
CA GLN A 84 24.45 31.27 -21.34
C GLN A 84 25.32 30.13 -21.88
N SER A 85 24.71 29.09 -22.42
CA SER A 85 25.42 27.95 -23.01
C SER A 85 26.05 28.28 -24.37
N LYS A 86 27.27 27.79 -24.60
CA LYS A 86 27.92 27.88 -25.92
C LYS A 86 27.09 27.09 -26.93
N GLN A 87 26.86 27.65 -28.12
CA GLN A 87 26.17 26.93 -29.20
C GLN A 87 26.96 25.68 -29.58
N VAL A 88 26.36 24.51 -29.35
CA VAL A 88 26.93 23.23 -29.77
C VAL A 88 26.43 22.96 -31.18
N ARG A 89 27.35 22.67 -32.10
CA ARG A 89 27.02 22.18 -33.44
C ARG A 89 26.70 20.69 -33.32
N THR A 90 25.53 20.30 -33.80
CA THR A 90 25.14 18.87 -33.86
C THR A 90 25.97 18.13 -34.92
N VAL A 91 25.90 16.80 -34.91
CA VAL A 91 26.56 15.92 -35.92
C VAL A 91 26.18 16.30 -37.37
N LEU A 92 25.05 17.00 -37.56
CA LEU A 92 24.55 17.48 -38.85
C LEU A 92 24.87 18.97 -39.14
N ASP A 93 25.76 19.60 -38.37
CA ASP A 93 26.17 21.02 -38.47
C ASP A 93 24.99 22.02 -38.38
N ALA A 94 23.83 21.56 -37.90
CA ALA A 94 22.66 22.38 -37.61
C ALA A 94 22.79 23.03 -36.23
N LYS A 95 22.40 24.31 -36.12
CA LYS A 95 22.37 25.06 -34.86
C LYS A 95 21.35 24.40 -33.93
N ALA A 96 21.83 23.85 -32.80
CA ALA A 96 20.97 23.31 -31.78
C ALA A 96 20.38 24.41 -30.91
N LEU A 97 19.11 24.25 -30.52
CA LEU A 97 18.50 25.05 -29.47
C LEU A 97 18.95 24.49 -28.12
N ASN A 98 19.75 25.28 -27.39
CA ASN A 98 20.17 24.92 -26.04
C ASN A 98 19.04 25.22 -25.05
N LEU A 99 18.54 24.19 -24.38
CA LEU A 99 17.46 24.28 -23.41
C LEU A 99 17.91 23.79 -22.04
N TYR A 100 17.27 24.28 -20.99
CA TYR A 100 17.34 23.72 -19.65
C TYR A 100 15.94 23.33 -19.16
N THR A 101 15.87 22.32 -18.30
CA THR A 101 14.62 21.90 -17.67
C THR A 101 14.73 22.12 -16.16
N ARG A 102 13.71 22.75 -15.57
CA ARG A 102 13.61 22.95 -14.13
C ARG A 102 12.38 22.22 -13.59
N PHE A 103 12.62 21.35 -12.63
CA PHE A 103 11.61 20.65 -11.83
C PHE A 103 11.46 21.38 -10.50
N GLN A 104 10.25 21.84 -10.21
CA GLN A 104 9.89 22.41 -8.91
C GLN A 104 8.99 21.41 -8.19
N LEU A 105 9.51 20.87 -7.08
CA LEU A 105 8.90 19.78 -6.34
C LEU A 105 8.37 20.29 -5.01
N THR A 106 7.15 19.89 -4.67
CA THR A 106 6.60 20.09 -3.32
C THR A 106 6.59 18.75 -2.60
N PRO A 107 7.54 18.48 -1.68
CA PRO A 107 7.60 17.20 -0.99
C PRO A 107 6.41 17.05 -0.03
N LYS A 108 5.86 15.84 0.01
CA LYS A 108 4.91 15.44 1.05
C LYS A 108 5.54 15.55 2.42
N ARG A 109 4.69 15.57 3.44
CA ARG A 109 5.15 15.37 4.81
C ARG A 109 5.80 13.98 4.95
N LEU A 110 7.13 13.96 4.98
CA LEU A 110 7.91 12.74 4.94
C LEU A 110 7.77 11.90 6.21
N ASN A 111 7.60 12.52 7.38
CA ASN A 111 7.46 11.81 8.65
C ASN A 111 6.13 12.12 9.33
N ASN A 112 5.55 11.09 9.94
CA ASN A 112 4.35 11.21 10.72
C ASN A 112 4.50 10.39 12.00
N PHE A 113 4.02 10.96 13.10
CA PHE A 113 3.90 10.28 14.37
C PHE A 113 2.50 10.57 14.91
N SER A 114 1.78 9.52 15.27
CA SER A 114 0.47 9.64 15.87
C SER A 114 0.33 8.72 17.07
N ILE A 115 -0.34 9.26 18.09
CA ILE A 115 -0.80 8.53 19.25
C ILE A 115 -2.30 8.74 19.33
N GLY A 116 -3.04 7.66 19.56
CA GLY A 116 -4.49 7.70 19.61
C GLY A 116 -5.03 6.71 20.63
N SER A 117 -6.28 6.92 21.03
CA SER A 117 -7.03 5.95 21.80
C SER A 117 -8.38 5.74 21.12
N THR A 118 -8.79 4.48 21.00
CA THR A 118 -10.12 4.11 20.51
C THR A 118 -10.84 3.34 21.59
N THR A 119 -11.96 3.85 22.07
CA THR A 119 -12.85 3.12 22.98
C THR A 119 -13.75 2.21 22.15
N LYS A 120 -13.77 0.92 22.48
CA LYS A 120 -14.68 -0.08 21.91
C LYS A 120 -15.34 -0.87 23.05
N GLU A 121 -16.28 -1.76 22.71
CA GLU A 121 -16.96 -2.63 23.67
C GLU A 121 -15.99 -3.44 24.57
N TYR A 122 -14.81 -3.77 24.05
CA TYR A 122 -13.78 -4.57 24.75
C TYR A 122 -12.69 -3.73 25.44
N GLY A 123 -12.89 -2.41 25.56
CA GLY A 123 -11.97 -1.52 26.26
C GLY A 123 -11.39 -0.38 25.43
N ASN A 124 -10.36 0.23 26.00
CA ASN A 124 -9.61 1.31 25.37
C ASN A 124 -8.36 0.75 24.69
N PHE A 125 -8.33 0.87 23.36
CA PHE A 125 -7.19 0.51 22.53
C PHE A 125 -6.30 1.74 22.37
N LEU A 126 -5.07 1.66 22.87
CA LEU A 126 -4.04 2.65 22.61
C LEU A 126 -3.34 2.32 21.31
N HIS A 127 -3.18 3.31 20.44
CA HIS A 127 -2.55 3.22 19.14
C HIS A 127 -1.30 4.10 19.14
N LEU A 128 -0.19 3.54 18.66
CA LEU A 128 1.04 4.25 18.36
C LEU A 128 1.37 3.98 16.90
N ASP A 129 1.69 5.01 16.14
CA ASP A 129 2.05 4.89 14.73
C ASP A 129 3.14 5.90 14.40
N TYR A 130 4.24 5.40 13.86
CA TYR A 130 5.30 6.19 13.27
C TYR A 130 5.47 5.75 11.83
N SER A 131 5.50 6.69 10.89
CA SER A 131 5.79 6.42 9.49
C SER A 131 6.78 7.42 8.92
N ASN A 132 7.65 6.97 8.03
CA ASN A 132 8.58 7.77 7.26
C ASN A 132 8.50 7.33 5.79
N LEU A 133 8.28 8.27 4.87
CA LEU A 133 8.17 8.04 3.42
C LEU A 133 9.53 8.14 2.69
N ASN A 134 10.60 8.48 3.40
CA ASN A 134 11.93 8.66 2.84
C ASN A 134 13.02 8.33 3.87
N THR A 135 13.03 7.09 4.39
CA THR A 135 13.92 6.69 5.49
C THR A 135 15.41 6.80 5.15
N PHE A 136 15.80 6.46 3.92
CA PHE A 136 17.21 6.47 3.50
C PHE A 136 17.47 7.43 2.33
N GLY A 137 16.56 8.37 2.08
CA GLY A 137 16.72 9.36 1.02
C GLY A 137 16.37 8.86 -0.40
N ASN A 138 15.83 7.65 -0.57
CA ASN A 138 15.36 7.14 -1.87
C ASN A 138 13.88 6.73 -1.86
N SER A 139 13.02 7.48 -1.17
CA SER A 139 11.59 7.19 -1.12
C SER A 139 11.25 5.83 -0.50
N GLU A 140 12.11 5.32 0.38
CA GLU A 140 11.79 4.13 1.17
C GLU A 140 10.75 4.47 2.23
N PHE A 141 9.68 3.66 2.26
CA PHE A 141 8.66 3.74 3.28
C PHE A 141 9.01 2.81 4.44
N PHE A 142 8.96 3.36 5.65
CA PHE A 142 9.06 2.63 6.90
C PHE A 142 7.89 3.01 7.79
N ARG A 143 7.23 2.04 8.41
CA ARG A 143 6.21 2.28 9.41
C ARG A 143 6.38 1.32 10.57
N LEU A 144 6.33 1.85 11.78
CA LEU A 144 6.26 1.10 13.02
C LEU A 144 4.94 1.46 13.70
N TYR A 145 4.12 0.46 14.01
CA TYR A 145 2.86 0.69 14.70
C TYR A 145 2.65 -0.31 15.84
N ALA A 146 1.95 0.12 16.87
CA ALA A 146 1.59 -0.72 18.01
C ALA A 146 0.16 -0.46 18.44
N VAL A 147 -0.52 -1.53 18.88
CA VAL A 147 -1.85 -1.47 19.45
C VAL A 147 -1.86 -2.21 20.78
N LEU A 148 -2.30 -1.53 21.84
CA LEU A 148 -2.32 -2.06 23.20
C LEU A 148 -3.72 -1.93 23.79
N ASN A 149 -4.29 -3.02 24.26
CA ASN A 149 -5.44 -3.05 25.15
C ASN A 149 -5.00 -3.69 26.48
N PRO A 150 -4.87 -2.90 27.57
CA PRO A 150 -4.38 -3.42 28.84
C PRO A 150 -5.43 -4.20 29.64
N ILE A 151 -6.71 -4.23 29.21
CA ILE A 151 -7.80 -4.88 29.95
C ILE A 151 -7.62 -6.41 29.96
N THR A 152 -7.60 -7.00 31.14
CA THR A 152 -7.25 -8.41 31.41
C THR A 152 -8.06 -9.43 30.62
N ASP A 153 -9.36 -9.22 30.47
CA ASP A 153 -10.24 -10.22 29.81
C ASP A 153 -10.16 -10.16 28.27
N HIS A 154 -9.63 -9.06 27.72
CA HIS A 154 -9.52 -8.79 26.28
C HIS A 154 -8.16 -8.22 25.91
N GLN A 155 -7.11 -8.72 26.56
CA GLN A 155 -5.76 -8.23 26.33
C GLN A 155 -5.42 -8.38 24.85
N LYS A 156 -4.93 -7.30 24.25
CA LYS A 156 -4.40 -7.30 22.90
C LYS A 156 -3.13 -6.48 22.90
N ARG A 157 -2.04 -7.09 22.46
CA ARG A 157 -0.77 -6.42 22.21
C ARG A 157 -0.39 -6.76 20.80
N LEU A 158 -0.18 -5.75 19.98
CA LEU A 158 0.21 -5.92 18.60
C LEU A 158 1.31 -4.92 18.32
N MET A 159 2.36 -5.38 17.65
CA MET A 159 3.42 -4.54 17.11
C MET A 159 3.64 -4.96 15.67
N GLY A 160 3.68 -4.00 14.76
CA GLY A 160 3.88 -4.23 13.34
C GLY A 160 4.92 -3.29 12.77
N LEU A 161 5.63 -3.80 11.77
CA LEU A 161 6.62 -3.08 10.98
C LEU A 161 6.29 -3.29 9.51
N ASP A 162 6.13 -2.19 8.78
CA ASP A 162 6.02 -2.19 7.33
C ASP A 162 7.25 -1.51 6.72
N PHE A 163 7.85 -2.15 5.72
CA PHE A 163 8.93 -1.59 4.94
C PHE A 163 8.63 -1.75 3.45
N ARG A 164 8.79 -0.68 2.68
CA ARG A 164 8.71 -0.72 1.22
C ARG A 164 9.86 0.07 0.60
N ALA A 165 10.52 -0.50 -0.40
CA ALA A 165 11.60 0.14 -1.12
C ALA A 165 11.32 0.15 -2.63
N PRO A 166 11.45 1.28 -3.33
CA PRO A 166 11.31 1.32 -4.78
C PRO A 166 12.46 0.58 -5.47
N CYS A 167 12.13 -0.15 -6.53
CA CYS A 167 13.11 -0.76 -7.43
C CYS A 167 13.62 0.28 -8.45
N ALA A 168 14.37 -0.17 -9.46
CA ALA A 168 14.80 0.71 -10.56
C ALA A 168 13.61 1.34 -11.31
N ASP A 169 12.52 0.57 -11.46
CA ASP A 169 11.22 1.09 -11.88
C ASP A 169 10.43 1.55 -10.65
N PRO A 170 10.06 2.84 -10.53
CA PRO A 170 9.37 3.37 -9.34
C PRO A 170 7.99 2.76 -9.10
N THR A 171 7.38 2.16 -10.13
CA THR A 171 6.11 1.46 -10.00
C THR A 171 6.26 0.07 -9.37
N LEU A 172 7.48 -0.49 -9.33
CA LEU A 172 7.77 -1.77 -8.69
C LEU A 172 8.44 -1.52 -7.33
N LYS A 173 7.88 -2.09 -6.27
CA LYS A 173 8.33 -1.90 -4.89
C LYS A 173 8.57 -3.25 -4.24
N LEU A 174 9.70 -3.40 -3.55
CA LEU A 174 9.91 -4.50 -2.60
C LEU A 174 9.12 -4.21 -1.34
N THR A 175 8.48 -5.23 -0.77
CA THR A 175 7.65 -5.08 0.44
C THR A 175 8.03 -6.10 1.49
N ALA A 176 8.18 -5.66 2.74
CA ALA A 176 8.32 -6.50 3.91
C ALA A 176 7.35 -6.03 5.00
N ASN A 177 6.63 -6.96 5.59
CA ASN A 177 5.76 -6.72 6.73
C ASN A 177 6.11 -7.74 7.81
N VAL A 178 6.25 -7.28 9.05
CA VAL A 178 6.44 -8.13 10.22
C VAL A 178 5.40 -7.73 11.25
N LEU A 179 4.74 -8.70 11.85
CA LEU A 179 3.72 -8.49 12.87
C LEU A 179 3.95 -9.47 14.00
N ALA A 180 3.96 -8.96 15.23
CA ALA A 180 3.95 -9.77 16.44
C ALA A 180 2.70 -9.38 17.23
N SER A 181 1.92 -10.37 17.64
CA SER A 181 0.73 -10.13 18.43
C SER A 181 0.54 -11.17 19.51
N ARG A 182 -0.04 -10.72 20.62
CA ARG A 182 -0.54 -11.52 21.72
C ARG A 182 -1.97 -11.08 22.00
N SER A 183 -2.90 -12.02 22.02
CA SER A 183 -4.30 -11.71 22.26
C SER A 183 -5.01 -12.76 23.10
N SER A 184 -5.98 -12.32 23.89
CA SER A 184 -6.98 -13.20 24.52
C SER A 184 -8.26 -13.13 23.69
N ILE A 185 -8.75 -14.28 23.24
CA ILE A 185 -9.92 -14.35 22.37
C ILE A 185 -10.95 -15.27 23.02
N THR A 186 -11.88 -14.65 23.75
CA THR A 186 -12.94 -15.35 24.48
C THR A 186 -13.77 -16.27 23.60
N LYS A 187 -13.95 -15.93 22.31
CA LYS A 187 -14.62 -16.78 21.32
C LYS A 187 -14.05 -18.20 21.25
N PHE A 188 -12.73 -18.29 21.33
CA PHE A 188 -12.02 -19.56 21.23
C PHE A 188 -11.74 -20.17 22.60
N GLN A 189 -12.23 -19.55 23.67
CA GLN A 189 -12.01 -19.99 25.05
C GLN A 189 -10.52 -20.30 25.32
N SER A 190 -9.65 -19.52 24.68
CA SER A 190 -8.20 -19.57 24.83
C SER A 190 -7.78 -18.22 25.40
N LYS A 191 -7.06 -18.27 26.53
CA LYS A 191 -6.63 -17.05 27.24
C LYS A 191 -5.41 -16.41 26.59
N GLU A 192 -4.66 -17.14 25.78
CA GLU A 192 -3.40 -16.66 25.21
C GLU A 192 -3.20 -17.23 23.80
N GLN A 193 -3.22 -16.34 22.81
CA GLN A 193 -2.89 -16.61 21.43
C GLN A 193 -1.75 -15.70 21.01
N ASP A 194 -0.61 -16.29 20.71
CA ASP A 194 0.58 -15.60 20.21
C ASP A 194 0.70 -15.83 18.71
N GLU A 195 1.05 -14.79 17.97
CA GLU A 195 1.26 -14.84 16.53
C GLU A 195 2.48 -13.99 16.17
N ILE A 196 3.43 -14.58 15.46
CA ILE A 196 4.52 -13.87 14.79
C ILE A 196 4.39 -14.18 13.30
N HIS A 197 4.18 -13.13 12.52
CA HIS A 197 3.95 -13.17 11.09
C HIS A 197 5.01 -12.33 10.38
N GLY A 198 5.55 -12.85 9.30
CA GLY A 198 6.41 -12.13 8.37
C GLY A 198 5.95 -12.36 6.94
N LYS A 199 5.80 -11.29 6.15
CA LYS A 199 5.41 -11.32 4.74
C LYS A 199 6.42 -10.54 3.91
N PHE A 200 7.00 -11.18 2.89
CA PHE A 200 8.02 -10.60 2.02
C PHE A 200 7.63 -10.80 0.56
N GLY A 201 7.78 -9.76 -0.26
CA GLY A 201 7.31 -9.83 -1.63
C GLY A 201 7.58 -8.60 -2.47
N VAL A 202 6.87 -8.54 -3.59
CA VAL A 202 6.93 -7.46 -4.56
C VAL A 202 5.54 -6.91 -4.80
N GLN A 203 5.46 -5.61 -5.03
CA GLN A 203 4.26 -4.87 -5.33
C GLN A 203 4.46 -4.07 -6.60
N LYS A 204 3.58 -4.23 -7.59
CA LYS A 204 3.52 -3.43 -8.80
C LYS A 204 2.32 -2.50 -8.72
N GLU A 205 2.57 -1.21 -8.81
CA GLU A 205 1.56 -0.16 -8.85
C GLU A 205 1.28 0.25 -10.31
N HIS A 206 0.14 0.89 -10.54
CA HIS A 206 -0.26 1.47 -11.84
C HIS A 206 -0.38 0.49 -13.03
N VAL A 207 -0.53 -0.82 -12.77
CA VAL A 207 -0.76 -1.88 -13.77
C VAL A 207 -1.86 -1.52 -14.80
N PHE A 208 -2.96 -0.89 -14.38
CA PHE A 208 -4.10 -0.50 -15.21
C PHE A 208 -4.39 1.02 -15.15
N ALA A 209 -3.36 1.86 -15.16
CA ALA A 209 -3.49 3.31 -15.00
C ALA A 209 -4.34 4.04 -16.05
N LYS A 210 -4.60 3.43 -17.22
CA LYS A 210 -5.31 4.06 -18.35
C LYS A 210 -6.77 4.45 -18.05
N CYS A 211 -7.38 3.92 -16.99
CA CYS A 211 -8.78 4.19 -16.63
C CYS A 211 -8.96 5.25 -15.54
N GLY A 212 -7.93 6.03 -15.21
CA GLY A 212 -7.96 6.98 -14.08
C GLY A 212 -8.06 6.27 -12.72
N SER A 213 -7.81 4.97 -12.69
CA SER A 213 -7.83 4.11 -11.51
C SER A 213 -6.42 3.77 -11.06
N LYS A 214 -6.21 3.75 -9.74
CA LYS A 214 -5.00 3.21 -9.12
C LYS A 214 -5.16 1.71 -8.98
N SER A 215 -4.18 0.96 -9.50
CA SER A 215 -4.17 -0.50 -9.39
C SER A 215 -2.89 -0.97 -8.75
N THR A 216 -2.98 -1.98 -7.89
CA THR A 216 -1.84 -2.56 -7.19
C THR A 216 -1.93 -4.07 -7.30
N LEU A 217 -0.85 -4.72 -7.72
CA LEU A 217 -0.70 -6.17 -7.71
C LEU A 217 0.45 -6.52 -6.77
N THR A 218 0.21 -7.41 -5.80
CA THR A 218 1.20 -7.83 -4.82
C THR A 218 1.35 -9.33 -4.88
N ALA A 219 2.59 -9.81 -4.94
CA ALA A 219 2.95 -11.21 -4.81
C ALA A 219 3.94 -11.35 -3.66
N ALA A 220 3.60 -12.15 -2.65
CA ALA A 220 4.40 -12.24 -1.44
C ALA A 220 4.32 -13.62 -0.79
N ILE A 221 5.42 -14.04 -0.18
CA ILE A 221 5.48 -15.23 0.67
C ILE A 221 5.30 -14.78 2.12
N SER A 222 4.50 -15.51 2.87
CA SER A 222 4.31 -15.29 4.30
C SER A 222 4.73 -16.52 5.10
N LEU A 223 5.28 -16.27 6.28
CA LEU A 223 5.63 -17.24 7.30
C LEU A 223 4.96 -16.78 8.59
N THR A 224 4.18 -17.65 9.21
CA THR A 224 3.40 -17.36 10.41
C THR A 224 3.63 -18.46 11.42
N ASN A 225 4.16 -18.10 12.58
CA ASN A 225 4.22 -18.96 13.75
C ASN A 225 3.14 -18.52 14.72
N ARG A 226 2.24 -19.44 15.07
CA ARG A 226 1.09 -19.18 15.94
C ARG A 226 1.11 -20.17 17.10
N SER A 227 0.74 -19.71 18.28
CA SER A 227 0.61 -20.54 19.48
C SER A 227 -0.75 -20.32 20.10
N THR A 228 -1.50 -21.39 20.33
CA THR A 228 -2.77 -21.35 21.05
C THR A 228 -2.58 -22.02 22.41
N LEU A 229 -2.56 -21.21 23.47
CA LEU A 229 -2.27 -21.64 24.83
C LEU A 229 -3.50 -21.47 25.73
N GLN A 230 -3.48 -22.18 26.87
CA GLN A 230 -4.49 -22.07 27.93
C GLN A 230 -5.92 -22.22 27.39
N VAL A 231 -6.16 -23.27 26.60
CA VAL A 231 -7.48 -23.61 26.06
C VAL A 231 -8.32 -24.23 27.17
N ALA A 232 -9.52 -23.71 27.39
CA ALA A 232 -10.43 -24.22 28.41
C ALA A 232 -10.95 -25.64 28.06
N ASP A 233 -11.25 -26.45 29.07
CA ASP A 233 -11.84 -27.79 28.87
C ASP A 233 -13.22 -27.74 28.20
N SER A 234 -13.93 -26.61 28.31
CA SER A 234 -15.19 -26.36 27.62
C SER A 234 -15.03 -25.96 26.15
N ALA A 235 -13.80 -25.77 25.67
CA ALA A 235 -13.56 -25.34 24.29
C ALA A 235 -13.97 -26.43 23.30
N HIS A 236 -14.34 -25.99 22.10
CA HIS A 236 -14.68 -26.89 21.01
C HIS A 236 -13.47 -27.79 20.66
N ASP A 237 -13.71 -29.06 20.34
CA ASP A 237 -12.65 -30.05 20.09
C ASP A 237 -11.70 -29.65 18.97
N GLU A 238 -12.20 -28.89 17.99
CA GLU A 238 -11.36 -28.29 16.95
C GLU A 238 -10.26 -27.38 17.54
N ILE A 239 -10.61 -26.51 18.49
CA ILE A 239 -9.65 -25.58 19.10
C ILE A 239 -8.64 -26.35 19.94
N LYS A 240 -9.10 -27.40 20.64
CA LYS A 240 -8.22 -28.29 21.40
C LYS A 240 -7.26 -29.06 20.49
N THR A 241 -7.73 -29.48 19.32
CA THR A 241 -6.93 -30.17 18.30
C THR A 241 -5.79 -29.28 17.78
N TYR A 242 -6.06 -27.98 17.65
CA TYR A 242 -5.09 -26.96 17.22
C TYR A 242 -4.45 -26.21 18.41
N SER A 243 -4.40 -26.84 19.59
CA SER A 243 -3.69 -26.27 20.74
C SER A 243 -2.18 -26.50 20.62
N GLY A 244 -1.40 -25.51 21.07
CA GLY A 244 0.06 -25.51 20.92
C GLY A 244 0.55 -24.70 19.71
N ASN A 245 1.76 -25.03 19.25
CA ASN A 245 2.47 -24.27 18.20
C ASN A 245 2.15 -24.80 16.81
N HIS A 246 1.79 -23.90 15.91
CA HIS A 246 1.61 -24.19 14.49
C HIS A 246 2.44 -23.23 13.66
N PHE A 247 3.12 -23.78 12.66
CA PHE A 247 3.81 -23.01 11.65
C PHE A 247 3.03 -23.09 10.34
N LYS A 248 2.88 -21.95 9.71
CA LYS A 248 2.15 -21.78 8.46
C LYS A 248 3.00 -20.98 7.51
N GLU A 249 3.07 -21.47 6.29
CA GLU A 249 3.67 -20.76 5.17
C GLU A 249 2.62 -20.62 4.07
N ALA A 250 2.61 -19.46 3.41
CA ALA A 250 1.66 -19.23 2.34
C ALA A 250 2.19 -18.29 1.26
N LEU A 251 1.72 -18.49 0.04
CA LEU A 251 1.87 -17.55 -1.07
C LEU A 251 0.61 -16.69 -1.13
N HIS A 252 0.80 -15.38 -1.09
CA HIS A 252 -0.25 -14.38 -1.24
C HIS A 252 -0.17 -13.72 -2.61
N LEU A 253 -1.32 -13.63 -3.28
CA LEU A 253 -1.51 -12.85 -4.50
C LEU A 253 -2.69 -11.90 -4.27
N ASP A 254 -2.37 -10.62 -4.11
CA ASP A 254 -3.34 -9.57 -3.81
C ASP A 254 -3.46 -8.63 -5.01
N TRP A 255 -4.69 -8.30 -5.41
CA TRP A 255 -4.98 -7.33 -6.44
C TRP A 255 -5.96 -6.29 -5.90
N ASN A 256 -5.60 -5.02 -6.05
CA ASN A 256 -6.43 -3.90 -5.65
C ASN A 256 -6.63 -2.96 -6.84
N LEU A 257 -7.85 -2.51 -7.08
CA LEU A 257 -8.20 -1.55 -8.12
C LEU A 257 -9.17 -0.53 -7.54
N THR A 258 -8.80 0.75 -7.56
CA THR A 258 -9.61 1.80 -6.96
C THR A 258 -9.59 3.08 -7.77
N ASN A 259 -10.74 3.73 -7.85
CA ASN A 259 -10.86 5.13 -8.27
C ASN A 259 -11.71 5.93 -7.28
N LEU A 260 -11.80 5.46 -6.03
CA LEU A 260 -12.54 6.15 -4.97
C LEU A 260 -11.99 7.56 -4.77
N GLN A 261 -12.86 8.53 -4.97
CA GLN A 261 -12.68 9.92 -4.62
C GLN A 261 -13.21 10.14 -3.22
N TYR A 262 -12.51 10.96 -2.45
CA TYR A 262 -12.87 11.27 -1.08
C TYR A 262 -13.13 12.74 -0.90
N LEU A 263 -13.89 13.09 0.13
CA LEU A 263 -14.07 14.48 0.53
C LEU A 263 -12.71 15.04 0.97
N PRO A 264 -12.18 16.12 0.34
CA PRO A 264 -10.84 16.63 0.64
C PRO A 264 -10.63 16.97 2.12
N SER A 265 -11.63 17.57 2.76
CA SER A 265 -11.59 17.93 4.18
C SER A 265 -11.57 16.73 5.13
N SER A 266 -11.96 15.54 4.67
CA SER A 266 -12.04 14.32 5.48
C SER A 266 -10.73 13.55 5.56
N LYS A 267 -9.65 14.01 4.90
CA LYS A 267 -8.36 13.28 4.82
C LYS A 267 -8.54 11.82 4.38
N ARG A 268 -9.33 11.60 3.33
CA ARG A 268 -9.67 10.26 2.79
C ARG A 268 -10.53 9.37 3.71
N ALA A 269 -11.18 9.91 4.73
CA ALA A 269 -12.09 9.14 5.57
C ALA A 269 -13.48 8.96 4.95
N PHE A 270 -13.95 9.92 4.15
CA PHE A 270 -15.32 9.90 3.61
C PHE A 270 -15.33 9.75 2.09
N PRO A 271 -15.69 8.57 1.54
CA PRO A 271 -15.76 8.37 0.10
C PRO A 271 -16.95 9.13 -0.49
N LEU A 272 -16.78 9.67 -1.70
CA LEU A 272 -17.82 10.42 -2.43
C LEU A 272 -18.26 9.67 -3.69
N ASN A 273 -17.31 9.36 -4.58
CA ASN A 273 -17.62 8.76 -5.87
C ASN A 273 -16.56 7.72 -6.24
N GLY A 274 -16.99 6.66 -6.93
CA GLY A 274 -16.09 5.67 -7.51
C GLY A 274 -16.27 4.29 -6.89
N PHE A 275 -15.28 3.43 -7.10
CA PHE A 275 -15.29 2.04 -6.68
C PHE A 275 -13.93 1.59 -6.17
N ASN A 276 -13.93 0.53 -5.40
CA ASN A 276 -12.75 -0.20 -4.93
C ASN A 276 -13.01 -1.69 -5.03
N ILE A 277 -12.19 -2.40 -5.79
CA ILE A 277 -12.20 -3.85 -5.94
C ILE A 277 -10.91 -4.37 -5.32
N ASN A 278 -11.03 -5.31 -4.40
CA ASN A 278 -9.92 -5.96 -3.74
C ASN A 278 -10.10 -7.47 -3.83
N VAL A 279 -9.10 -8.15 -4.36
CA VAL A 279 -9.08 -9.61 -4.51
C VAL A 279 -7.82 -10.11 -3.85
N LYS A 280 -7.93 -11.09 -2.96
CA LYS A 280 -6.82 -11.69 -2.25
C LYS A 280 -6.89 -13.19 -2.40
N ASN A 281 -5.75 -13.77 -2.76
CA ASN A 281 -5.58 -15.20 -2.85
C ASN A 281 -4.46 -15.61 -1.91
N GLU A 282 -4.66 -16.74 -1.26
CA GLU A 282 -3.70 -17.33 -0.37
C GLU A 282 -3.62 -18.84 -0.64
N TYR A 283 -2.41 -19.32 -0.92
CA TYR A 283 -2.12 -20.72 -1.07
C TYR A 283 -1.18 -21.14 0.06
N SER A 284 -1.67 -21.97 0.99
CA SER A 284 -0.90 -22.41 2.16
C SER A 284 -0.35 -23.83 1.98
N GLY A 285 0.77 -24.12 2.64
CA GLY A 285 1.45 -25.42 2.56
C GLY A 285 2.44 -25.51 1.41
N LEU A 286 3.31 -24.50 1.27
CA LEU A 286 4.32 -24.43 0.20
C LEU A 286 5.40 -25.50 0.32
N THR A 287 5.74 -25.91 1.54
CA THR A 287 6.70 -26.97 1.83
C THR A 287 5.98 -28.15 2.50
N ASN A 288 6.34 -29.36 2.06
CA ASN A 288 5.85 -30.60 2.68
C ASN A 288 6.63 -30.96 3.96
N SER A 289 7.21 -29.97 4.63
CA SER A 289 8.23 -30.17 5.67
C SER A 289 7.67 -30.79 6.95
N ASN A 290 6.35 -30.68 7.25
CA ASN A 290 5.75 -31.39 8.37
C ASN A 290 4.30 -31.90 8.11
N PRO A 291 4.13 -33.17 7.70
CA PRO A 291 2.83 -33.69 7.25
C PRO A 291 1.77 -33.90 8.34
N LYS A 292 2.09 -33.68 9.62
CA LYS A 292 1.14 -33.82 10.75
C LYS A 292 0.49 -32.50 11.17
N THR A 293 1.03 -31.35 10.75
CA THR A 293 0.61 -30.01 11.20
C THR A 293 0.49 -28.98 10.08
N ASN A 294 0.89 -29.30 8.84
CA ASN A 294 0.76 -28.38 7.71
C ASN A 294 -0.66 -28.43 7.14
N ASP A 295 -1.43 -27.38 7.40
CA ASP A 295 -2.71 -27.14 6.75
C ASP A 295 -2.45 -26.68 5.31
N ASN A 296 -2.72 -27.56 4.35
CA ASN A 296 -2.68 -27.21 2.94
C ASN A 296 -4.08 -26.75 2.52
N TYR A 297 -4.20 -25.50 2.12
CA TYR A 297 -5.47 -24.95 1.67
C TYR A 297 -5.30 -23.85 0.64
N TYR A 298 -6.36 -23.59 -0.11
CA TYR A 298 -6.50 -22.42 -0.96
C TYR A 298 -7.62 -21.54 -0.42
N LYS A 299 -7.33 -20.25 -0.24
CA LYS A 299 -8.28 -19.26 0.26
C LYS A 299 -8.36 -18.11 -0.73
N PHE A 300 -9.59 -17.78 -1.12
CA PHE A 300 -9.93 -16.68 -1.99
C PHE A 300 -10.84 -15.70 -1.24
N GLU A 301 -10.54 -14.42 -1.33
CA GLU A 301 -11.35 -13.33 -0.79
C GLU A 301 -11.54 -12.26 -1.87
N GLY A 302 -12.78 -11.91 -2.17
CA GLY A 302 -13.15 -10.79 -3.04
C GLY A 302 -13.97 -9.77 -2.26
N ALA A 303 -13.65 -8.50 -2.42
CA ALA A 303 -14.40 -7.37 -1.88
C ALA A 303 -14.59 -6.31 -2.95
N ALA A 304 -15.79 -5.77 -3.06
CA ALA A 304 -16.13 -4.68 -3.96
C ALA A 304 -16.92 -3.61 -3.19
N SER A 305 -16.46 -2.38 -3.23
CA SER A 305 -17.12 -1.22 -2.65
C SER A 305 -17.42 -0.21 -3.75
N ILE A 306 -18.60 0.40 -3.70
CA ILE A 306 -19.01 1.50 -4.58
C ILE A 306 -19.53 2.65 -3.73
N ALA A 307 -19.16 3.86 -4.09
CA ALA A 307 -19.65 5.10 -3.49
C ALA A 307 -20.22 6.00 -4.59
N LYS A 308 -21.37 6.60 -4.31
CA LYS A 308 -21.98 7.60 -5.20
C LYS A 308 -22.62 8.72 -4.40
N SER A 309 -22.16 9.94 -4.65
CA SER A 309 -22.72 11.15 -4.07
C SER A 309 -23.77 11.77 -5.00
N PHE A 310 -24.79 12.36 -4.39
CA PHE A 310 -25.90 13.07 -5.01
C PHE A 310 -26.07 14.44 -4.33
N LEU A 311 -26.85 15.32 -4.95
CA LEU A 311 -27.21 16.63 -4.39
C LEU A 311 -25.98 17.47 -3.97
N ASN A 312 -25.03 17.69 -4.89
CA ASN A 312 -23.78 18.42 -4.62
C ASN A 312 -22.99 17.86 -3.41
N ASN A 313 -22.90 16.53 -3.30
CA ASN A 313 -22.22 15.81 -2.23
C ASN A 313 -22.90 15.88 -0.85
N ASN A 314 -24.14 16.36 -0.75
CA ASN A 314 -24.90 16.35 0.51
C ASN A 314 -25.38 14.96 0.92
N PHE A 315 -25.53 14.04 -0.04
CA PHE A 315 -25.97 12.68 0.23
C PHE A 315 -25.05 11.70 -0.48
N THR A 316 -24.57 10.66 0.21
CA THR A 316 -23.71 9.64 -0.39
C THR A 316 -24.23 8.26 -0.05
N ILE A 317 -24.44 7.45 -1.08
CA ILE A 317 -24.75 6.03 -0.95
C ILE A 317 -23.45 5.25 -1.10
N THR A 318 -23.18 4.37 -0.14
CA THR A 318 -22.09 3.40 -0.23
C THR A 318 -22.67 1.99 -0.18
N SER A 319 -22.10 1.08 -0.96
CA SER A 319 -22.43 -0.35 -0.91
C SER A 319 -21.13 -1.15 -0.94
N THR A 320 -21.04 -2.17 -0.09
CA THR A 320 -19.89 -3.08 -0.03
C THR A 320 -20.38 -4.52 -0.08
N LEU A 321 -19.80 -5.28 -1.01
CA LEU A 321 -20.01 -6.71 -1.16
C LEU A 321 -18.70 -7.42 -0.86
N LYS A 322 -18.75 -8.48 -0.05
CA LYS A 322 -17.61 -9.35 0.25
C LYS A 322 -18.02 -10.80 0.04
N ALA A 323 -17.17 -11.59 -0.61
CA ALA A 323 -17.37 -13.01 -0.83
C ALA A 323 -16.04 -13.74 -0.73
N GLY A 324 -16.02 -14.93 -0.15
CA GLY A 324 -14.80 -15.71 0.02
C GLY A 324 -15.05 -17.20 -0.09
N GLN A 325 -14.01 -17.93 -0.48
CA GLN A 325 -14.01 -19.38 -0.61
C GLN A 325 -12.77 -19.94 0.08
N LEU A 326 -12.94 -21.04 0.81
CA LEU A 326 -11.85 -21.74 1.48
C LEU A 326 -11.93 -23.21 1.08
N LEU A 327 -10.88 -23.70 0.43
CA LEU A 327 -10.76 -25.08 -0.06
C LEU A 327 -9.65 -25.79 0.70
N ASN A 328 -10.00 -26.85 1.42
CA ASN A 328 -9.00 -27.73 2.03
C ASN A 328 -8.36 -28.57 0.93
N LEU A 329 -7.03 -28.49 0.79
CA LEU A 329 -6.24 -29.25 -0.18
C LEU A 329 -5.50 -30.41 0.50
N SER A 330 -5.63 -30.57 1.81
CA SER A 330 -5.00 -31.65 2.56
C SER A 330 -5.73 -32.97 2.33
N ASN A 331 -4.98 -33.99 1.93
CA ASN A 331 -5.48 -35.37 1.83
C ASN A 331 -5.45 -36.10 3.20
N LYS A 332 -4.87 -35.48 4.24
CA LYS A 332 -4.62 -36.11 5.55
C LYS A 332 -5.46 -35.52 6.68
N SER A 333 -5.86 -34.26 6.56
CA SER A 333 -6.71 -33.57 7.52
C SER A 333 -8.01 -33.17 6.86
N ASN A 334 -9.14 -33.49 7.48
CA ASN A 334 -10.46 -33.04 7.03
C ASN A 334 -10.77 -31.60 7.46
N THR A 335 -9.93 -31.01 8.32
CA THR A 335 -10.14 -29.67 8.88
C THR A 335 -8.99 -28.73 8.53
N ILE A 336 -9.33 -27.45 8.45
CA ILE A 336 -8.38 -26.34 8.35
C ILE A 336 -8.31 -25.68 9.72
N HIS A 337 -7.14 -25.21 10.12
CA HIS A 337 -6.94 -24.46 11.36
C HIS A 337 -8.02 -23.40 11.57
N PHE A 338 -8.57 -23.34 12.79
CA PHE A 338 -9.66 -22.42 13.11
C PHE A 338 -9.30 -20.96 12.82
N GLN A 339 -8.05 -20.54 13.03
CA GLN A 339 -7.59 -19.18 12.71
C GLN A 339 -7.57 -18.85 11.20
N ASP A 340 -7.64 -19.82 10.30
CA ASP A 340 -7.64 -19.56 8.85
C ASP A 340 -9.06 -19.48 8.27
N LYS A 341 -10.08 -19.82 9.06
CA LYS A 341 -11.49 -19.82 8.65
C LYS A 341 -12.04 -18.40 8.50
N PHE A 342 -13.12 -18.29 7.71
CA PHE A 342 -13.92 -17.07 7.65
C PHE A 342 -14.88 -17.01 8.83
N TYR A 343 -14.92 -15.87 9.50
CA TYR A 343 -15.88 -15.59 10.57
C TYR A 343 -16.70 -14.38 10.16
N LEU A 344 -17.98 -14.54 9.85
CA LEU A 344 -18.83 -13.42 9.44
C LEU A 344 -19.51 -12.80 10.67
N PRO A 345 -19.32 -11.49 10.95
CA PRO A 345 -20.14 -10.79 11.92
C PRO A 345 -21.51 -10.53 11.29
N LEU A 346 -22.51 -11.34 11.61
CA LEU A 346 -23.88 -11.11 11.15
C LEU A 346 -24.59 -10.22 12.18
N SER A 347 -24.79 -8.94 11.85
CA SER A 347 -25.63 -8.03 12.63
C SER A 347 -27.05 -8.59 12.71
N GLY A 348 -27.59 -8.77 13.94
CA GLY A 348 -28.91 -9.35 14.18
C GLY A 348 -28.94 -10.85 14.51
N PHE A 349 -27.79 -11.56 14.46
CA PHE A 349 -27.72 -12.97 14.85
C PHE A 349 -27.72 -13.22 16.38
N HIS A 350 -27.77 -12.17 17.20
CA HIS A 350 -27.89 -12.27 18.67
C HIS A 350 -29.18 -12.96 19.14
N THR A 351 -30.24 -12.95 18.33
CA THR A 351 -31.53 -13.58 18.64
C THR A 351 -31.50 -15.12 18.61
N LEU A 352 -30.38 -15.74 18.16
CA LEU A 352 -30.20 -17.20 18.10
C LEU A 352 -29.20 -17.76 19.12
N GLY A 353 -28.75 -16.96 20.09
CA GLY A 353 -27.98 -17.46 21.25
C GLY A 353 -26.51 -17.81 20.99
N LEU A 354 -25.89 -17.34 19.90
CA LEU A 354 -24.46 -17.54 19.62
C LEU A 354 -23.73 -16.19 19.60
N ASN A 355 -22.76 -16.06 20.50
CA ASN A 355 -22.15 -14.78 20.90
C ASN A 355 -21.18 -14.24 19.83
N SER A 356 -21.38 -12.99 19.40
CA SER A 356 -20.56 -12.31 18.38
C SER A 356 -19.31 -11.68 18.98
N ASN A 357 -18.26 -12.46 19.20
CA ASN A 357 -17.01 -11.92 19.70
C ASN A 357 -16.08 -11.53 18.54
N LEU A 358 -15.77 -10.23 18.46
CA LEU A 358 -15.00 -9.54 17.41
C LEU A 358 -13.50 -9.48 17.77
N CYS A 359 -12.68 -10.38 17.21
CA CYS A 359 -11.22 -10.24 17.16
C CYS A 359 -10.72 -10.71 15.79
N ASN A 360 -9.88 -9.95 15.09
CA ASN A 360 -9.11 -10.46 13.95
C ASN A 360 -8.29 -11.67 14.41
N VAL A 361 -8.52 -12.84 13.79
CA VAL A 361 -7.84 -14.08 14.15
C VAL A 361 -7.39 -14.76 12.88
N GLY A 362 -6.08 -14.71 12.64
CA GLY A 362 -5.38 -15.35 11.53
C GLY A 362 -5.70 -14.86 10.12
N GLY A 363 -4.66 -14.78 9.29
CA GLY A 363 -4.72 -14.62 7.82
C GLY A 363 -5.78 -13.65 7.26
N LEU A 364 -6.30 -13.98 6.08
CA LEU A 364 -7.39 -13.24 5.41
C LEU A 364 -8.77 -13.47 6.05
N SER A 365 -8.87 -13.52 7.38
CA SER A 365 -10.16 -13.73 8.05
C SER A 365 -11.06 -12.49 7.94
N TYR A 366 -12.37 -12.70 7.80
CA TYR A 366 -13.37 -11.62 7.79
C TYR A 366 -13.61 -11.05 9.19
N LEU A 367 -12.59 -10.49 9.81
CA LEU A 367 -12.74 -9.79 11.07
C LEU A 367 -12.28 -8.34 10.95
N SER A 368 -12.78 -7.65 9.92
CA SER A 368 -12.65 -6.20 9.92
C SER A 368 -13.50 -5.65 11.06
N TYR A 369 -12.84 -5.15 12.10
CA TYR A 369 -13.32 -3.90 12.67
C TYR A 369 -13.47 -2.92 11.52
N ASP A 370 -14.52 -2.09 11.57
CA ASP A 370 -14.38 -0.73 11.09
C ASP A 370 -13.18 -0.16 11.86
N GLU A 371 -12.00 -0.26 11.25
CA GLU A 371 -10.92 0.63 11.57
C GLU A 371 -11.53 1.99 11.31
N VAL A 372 -11.75 2.76 12.38
CA VAL A 372 -11.55 4.19 12.26
C VAL A 372 -10.19 4.28 11.60
N CYS A 373 -10.18 4.55 10.29
CA CYS A 373 -9.03 5.11 9.66
C CYS A 373 -8.69 6.30 10.56
N ILE A 374 -7.71 6.15 11.45
CA ILE A 374 -6.88 7.29 11.76
C ILE A 374 -6.34 7.60 10.38
N PRO A 375 -6.80 8.68 9.72
CA PRO A 375 -6.22 9.03 8.45
C PRO A 375 -4.74 9.09 8.73
N VAL A 376 -3.96 8.23 8.07
CA VAL A 376 -2.54 8.49 7.91
C VAL A 376 -2.56 9.88 7.31
N SER A 377 -2.14 10.87 8.10
CA SER A 377 -2.06 12.23 7.65
C SER A 377 -0.88 12.29 6.69
N SER A 378 -1.10 11.78 5.48
CA SER A 378 -0.55 12.38 4.28
C SER A 378 -1.35 13.66 4.09
N SER A 379 -0.90 14.72 4.78
CA SER A 379 -1.09 16.08 4.26
C SER A 379 -0.40 16.15 2.93
#